data_AF-A0A5C6U275-F1
#
_entry.id   AF-A0A5C6U275-F1
#
_cell.length_a   1.000
_cell.length_b   1.000
_cell.length_c   1.000
_cell.angle_alpha   90.00
_cell.angle_beta   90.00
_cell.angle_gamma   90.00
#
_symmetry.space_group_name_H-M   'P 1'
#
loop_
_entity.id
_entity.type
_entity.pdbx_description
1 polymer ?
#
loop_
_entity_poly.entity_id
_entity_poly.type
_entity_poly.pdbx_seq_one_letter_code
_entity_poly.pdbx_strand_id
1 'polypeptide(L)' 'MRAADGRCAGLVLVVSHPFLGHLKARLRPASRQRVLRCVAHDYTALSDAELAQRLAAG' A
#
# COMPACT_ATOMS: atom_id res chain seq x y z
N MET A 1 1.57 -16.76 -4.79
CA MET A 1 0.75 -15.53 -4.68
C MET A 1 0.38 -15.11 -6.11
N ARG A 2 -0.79 -15.50 -6.60
CA ARG A 2 -1.23 -15.20 -7.97
C ARG A 2 -1.79 -13.77 -7.98
N ALA A 3 -1.18 -12.87 -8.73
CA ALA A 3 -1.77 -11.58 -9.05
C ALA A 3 -3.08 -11.87 -9.80
N ALA A 4 -4.20 -11.41 -9.26
CA ALA A 4 -5.51 -11.58 -9.86
C ALA A 4 -5.49 -11.00 -11.30
N ASP A 5 -5.90 -11.83 -12.26
CA ASP A 5 -6.16 -11.42 -13.63
C ASP A 5 -7.21 -10.31 -13.63
N GLY A 6 -6.81 -9.12 -14.10
CA GLY A 6 -7.76 -8.06 -14.45
C GLY A 6 -7.74 -6.83 -13.54
N ARG A 7 -6.87 -5.87 -13.91
CA ARG A 7 -6.90 -4.45 -13.55
C ARG A 7 -6.90 -4.15 -12.04
N CYS A 8 -5.70 -4.16 -11.45
CA CYS A 8 -5.42 -3.41 -10.22
C CYS A 8 -5.89 -1.95 -10.40
N ALA A 9 -7.00 -1.57 -9.78
CA ALA A 9 -7.59 -0.23 -9.87
C ALA A 9 -6.70 0.84 -9.22
N GLY A 10 -5.84 0.41 -8.31
CA GLY A 10 -4.81 1.23 -7.69
C GLY A 10 -4.11 0.49 -6.55
N LEU A 11 -3.07 1.12 -6.01
CA LEU A 11 -2.23 0.59 -4.94
C LEU A 11 -2.35 1.47 -3.70
N VAL A 12 -2.47 0.85 -2.53
CA VAL A 12 -2.29 1.52 -1.24
C VAL A 12 -0.97 1.04 -0.66
N LEU A 13 -0.07 1.97 -0.35
CA LEU A 13 1.21 1.66 0.29
C LEU A 13 1.10 1.87 1.79
N VAL A 14 1.30 0.81 2.57
CA VAL A 14 1.31 0.85 4.03
C VAL A 14 2.70 0.47 4.51
N VAL A 15 3.41 1.40 5.14
CA VAL A 15 4.78 1.17 5.59
C VAL A 15 5.17 2.20 6.65
N SER A 16 5.96 1.79 7.65
CA SER A 16 6.49 2.68 8.68
C SER A 16 7.47 3.73 8.12
N HIS A 17 7.58 4.87 8.81
CA HIS A 17 8.66 5.83 8.55
C HIS A 17 10.01 5.24 9.00
N PRO A 18 11.12 5.43 8.26
CA PRO A 18 11.29 6.24 7.03
C PRO A 18 11.14 5.45 5.72
N PHE A 19 10.72 4.19 5.77
CA PHE A 19 10.78 3.25 4.64
C PHE A 19 9.86 3.59 3.47
N LEU A 20 8.84 4.45 3.68
CA LEU A 20 7.96 4.92 2.61
C LEU A 20 8.72 5.58 1.45
N GLY A 21 9.75 6.39 1.75
CA GLY A 21 10.58 7.03 0.73
C GLY A 21 11.32 6.01 -0.13
N HIS A 22 11.94 5.02 0.51
CA HIS A 22 12.67 3.94 -0.15
C HIS A 22 11.74 3.07 -1.00
N LEU A 23 10.56 2.74 -0.49
CA LEU A 23 9.57 1.95 -1.22
C LEU A 23 9.10 2.68 -2.47
N LYS A 24 8.74 3.96 -2.35
CA LYS A 24 8.33 4.78 -3.50
C LYS A 24 9.45 4.89 -4.54
N ALA A 25 10.71 5.01 -4.12
CA ALA A 25 11.86 5.10 -5.03
C ALA A 25 12.11 3.82 -5.85
N ARG A 26 11.73 2.65 -5.32
CA ARG A 26 11.89 1.35 -6.00
C ARG A 26 10.73 0.95 -6.89
N LEU A 27 9.59 1.63 -6.80
CA LEU A 27 8.44 1.38 -7.67
C LEU A 27 8.76 1.80 -9.11
N ARG A 28 8.42 0.92 -10.07
CA ARG A 28 8.44 1.27 -11.49
C ARG A 28 7.49 2.45 -11.76
N PRO A 29 7.77 3.31 -12.75
CA PRO A 29 6.95 4.50 -13.03
C PRO A 29 5.45 4.19 -13.18
N ALA A 30 5.10 3.13 -13.90
CA ALA A 30 3.70 2.70 -14.10
C ALA A 30 2.99 2.31 -12.78
N SER A 31 3.71 1.69 -11.85
CA SER A 31 3.18 1.34 -10.53
C SER A 31 3.03 2.58 -9.65
N ARG A 32 3.97 3.53 -9.74
CA ARG A 32 3.93 4.79 -8.98
C ARG A 32 2.71 5.64 -9.37
N GLN A 33 2.34 5.68 -10.65
CA GLN A 33 1.13 6.37 -11.13
C GLN A 33 -0.18 5.75 -10.62
N ARG A 34 -0.14 4.51 -10.12
CA ARG A 34 -1.31 3.80 -9.59
C ARG A 34 -1.42 3.87 -8.08
N VAL A 35 -0.49 4.51 -7.38
CA VAL A 35 -0.55 4.68 -5.93
C VAL A 35 -1.65 5.69 -5.60
N LEU A 36 -2.73 5.22 -4.98
CA LEU A 36 -3.86 6.05 -4.57
C LEU A 36 -3.62 6.71 -3.22
N ARG A 37 -2.93 6.00 -2.31
CA ARG A 37 -2.70 6.44 -0.93
C ARG A 37 -1.41 5.85 -0.38
N CYS A 38 -0.72 6.65 0.43
CA CYS A 38 0.39 6.21 1.26
C CYS A 38 0.02 6.39 2.73
N VAL A 39 0.10 5.32 3.50
CA VAL A 39 -0.15 5.33 4.95
C VAL A 39 1.16 5.03 5.65
N ALA A 40 1.71 6.08 6.26
CA ALA A 40 3.00 6.03 6.92
C ALA A 40 2.86 5.61 8.39
N HIS A 41 2.32 4.42 8.60
CA HIS A 41 2.03 3.88 9.93
C HIS A 41 2.50 2.42 9.99
N ASP A 42 3.00 2.01 11.15
CA ASP A 42 3.29 0.61 11.39
C ASP A 42 1.97 -0.13 11.66
N TYR A 43 1.65 -1.09 10.80
CA TYR A 43 0.51 -1.99 10.94
C TYR A 43 0.93 -3.45 10.80
N THR A 44 2.22 -3.78 10.98
CA THR A 44 2.69 -5.16 10.85
C THR A 44 2.09 -6.10 11.90
N ALA A 45 1.53 -5.55 12.97
CA ALA A 45 0.83 -6.29 14.01
C ALA A 45 -0.67 -6.49 13.73
N LEU A 46 -1.24 -5.83 12.72
CA LEU A 46 -2.66 -5.94 12.40
C LEU A 46 -2.91 -7.13 11.46
N SER A 47 -4.04 -7.81 11.67
CA SER A 47 -4.57 -8.72 10.67
C SER A 47 -5.06 -7.95 9.43
N ASP A 48 -5.18 -8.65 8.30
CA ASP A 48 -5.71 -8.07 7.06
C ASP A 48 -7.08 -7.40 7.24
N ALA A 49 -7.94 -7.97 8.10
CA ALA A 49 -9.27 -7.44 8.40
C ALA A 49 -9.19 -6.13 9.19
N GLU A 50 -8.34 -6.06 10.21
CA GLU A 50 -8.13 -4.85 11.01
C GLU A 50 -7.48 -3.73 10.19
N LEU A 51 -6.54 -4.10 9.32
CA LEU A 51 -5.93 -3.17 8.37
C LEU A 51 -7.00 -2.60 7.42
N ALA A 52 -7.86 -3.44 6.84
CA ALA A 52 -8.93 -3.00 5.96
C ALA A 52 -9.89 -2.02 6.66
N GLN A 53 -10.27 -2.30 7.92
CA GLN A 53 -11.11 -1.39 8.71
C GLN A 53 -10.42 -0.04 8.95
N ARG A 54 -9.13 -0.04 9.31
CA ARG A 54 -8.36 1.20 9.50
C ARG A 54 -8.26 2.02 8.20
N LEU A 55 -8.06 1.35 7.07
CA LEU A 55 -7.95 2.02 5.76
C LEU A 55 -9.29 2.57 5.24
N ALA A 56 -10.41 1.97 5.63
CA ALA A 56 -11.75 2.45 5.29
C ALA A 56 -12.23 3.61 6.19
N ALA A 57 -11.70 3.74 7.40
CA ALA A 57 -12.14 4.71 8.40
C ALA A 57 -11.50 6.12 8.26
N GLY A 58 -10.56 6.31 7.33
CA GLY A 58 -9.93 7.62 7.08
C GLY A 58 -9.60 7.83 5.63
#